data_AF-A0A7T7L287-F1
#
_entry.id   AF-A0A7T7L287-F1
#
_cell.length_a   1.000
_cell.length_b   1.000
_cell.length_c   1.000
_cell.angle_alpha   90.00
_cell.angle_beta   90.00
_cell.angle_gamma   90.00
#
_symmetry.space_group_name_H-M   'P 1'
#
loop_
_entity.id
_entity.type
_entity.pdbx_description
1 polymer ?
#
loop_
_entity_poly.entity_id
_entity_poly.type
_entity_poly.pdbx_seq_one_letter_code
_entity_poly.pdbx_strand_id
1 'polypeptide(L)' 'MPDTEGQWTPSRPEKPHRRTGRGALTPEQLALADDLHTRALALRAASEDGLSIREAVELAAVQLGLEPPRTAAA' A
#
# COMPACT_ATOMS: atom_id res chain seq x y z
N MET A 1 -17.66 -6.94 -41.59
CA MET A 1 -17.55 -8.39 -41.31
C MET A 1 -16.37 -8.58 -40.36
N PRO A 2 -16.52 -9.39 -39.30
CA PRO A 2 -16.68 -8.88 -37.92
C PRO A 2 -15.46 -9.06 -37.01
N ASP A 3 -15.47 -8.27 -35.93
CA ASP A 3 -15.03 -8.51 -34.55
C ASP A 3 -13.92 -9.53 -34.28
N THR A 4 -12.79 -9.07 -33.74
CA THR A 4 -12.14 -9.81 -32.64
C THR A 4 -11.44 -8.83 -31.73
N GLU A 5 -12.25 -8.13 -30.93
CA GLU A 5 -11.82 -7.66 -29.63
C GLU A 5 -11.08 -8.82 -28.96
N GLY A 6 -9.81 -8.61 -28.62
CA GLY A 6 -9.02 -9.54 -27.82
C GLY A 6 -9.63 -9.59 -26.43
N GLN A 7 -10.74 -10.30 -26.30
CA GLN A 7 -11.47 -10.55 -25.07
C GLN A 7 -10.51 -11.33 -24.17
N TRP A 8 -9.85 -10.63 -23.26
CA TRP A 8 -9.05 -11.26 -22.24
C TRP A 8 -9.99 -12.14 -21.41
N THR A 9 -9.93 -13.45 -21.66
CA THR A 9 -10.69 -14.45 -20.93
C THR A 9 -9.78 -14.96 -19.81
N PRO A 10 -9.99 -14.55 -18.54
CA PRO A 10 -9.25 -15.15 -17.45
C PRO A 10 -9.61 -16.63 -17.39
N SER A 11 -8.69 -17.49 -17.84
CA SER A 11 -8.87 -18.95 -17.94
C SER A 11 -8.80 -19.65 -16.59
N ARG A 12 -9.43 -19.08 -15.56
CA ARG A 12 -9.57 -19.76 -14.29
C ARG A 12 -11.01 -19.59 -13.80
N PRO A 13 -11.71 -20.68 -13.46
CA PRO A 13 -12.86 -20.54 -12.60
C PRO A 13 -12.33 -19.93 -11.30
N GLU A 14 -12.64 -18.65 -11.08
CA GLU A 14 -12.51 -18.00 -9.79
C GLU A 14 -13.44 -18.77 -8.84
N LYS A 15 -12.91 -19.86 -8.27
CA LYS A 15 -13.41 -20.36 -7.00
C LYS A 15 -13.46 -19.11 -6.13
N PRO A 16 -14.61 -18.76 -5.52
CA PRO A 16 -14.63 -17.66 -4.57
C PRO A 16 -13.66 -18.06 -3.48
N HIS A 17 -12.43 -17.57 -3.58
CA HIS A 17 -11.46 -17.62 -2.53
C HIS A 17 -12.11 -16.76 -1.47
N ARG A 18 -12.91 -17.39 -0.61
CA ARG A 18 -13.24 -16.88 0.70
C ARG A 18 -11.90 -16.77 1.39
N ARG A 19 -11.17 -15.68 1.11
CA ARG A 19 -10.08 -15.23 1.95
C ARG A 19 -10.76 -15.02 3.30
N THR A 20 -10.60 -16.00 4.17
CA THR A 20 -10.74 -15.85 5.62
C THR A 20 -9.59 -14.98 6.12
N GLY A 21 -9.40 -13.82 5.48
CA GLY A 21 -8.54 -12.74 5.94
C GLY A 21 -9.43 -11.70 6.60
N ARG A 22 -8.92 -11.06 7.66
CA ARG A 22 -9.59 -9.98 8.41
C ARG A 22 -10.40 -9.11 7.44
N GLY A 23 -11.67 -8.90 7.78
CA GLY A 23 -12.64 -8.18 6.95
C GLY A 23 -12.09 -6.86 6.43
N ALA A 24 -12.80 -6.29 5.45
CA ALA A 24 -12.50 -4.97 4.90
C ALA A 24 -12.02 -4.02 6.00
N LEU A 25 -10.95 -3.26 5.71
CA LEU A 25 -10.40 -2.29 6.66
C LEU A 25 -11.54 -1.46 7.25
N THR A 26 -11.49 -1.21 8.55
CA THR A 26 -12.43 -0.25 9.13
C THR A 26 -12.20 1.11 8.47
N PRO A 27 -13.22 1.99 8.40
CA PRO A 27 -13.05 3.32 7.82
C PRO A 27 -11.85 4.09 8.42
N GLU A 28 -11.59 3.90 9.72
CA GLU A 28 -10.45 4.51 10.41
C GLU A 28 -9.12 3.93 9.94
N GLN A 29 -9.04 2.61 9.70
CA GLN A 29 -7.84 1.96 9.17
C GLN A 29 -7.57 2.38 7.72
N LEU A 30 -8.62 2.60 6.92
CA LEU A 30 -8.50 3.10 5.56
C LEU A 30 -7.98 4.55 5.55
N ALA A 31 -8.57 5.42 6.37
CA ALA A 31 -8.12 6.80 6.51
C ALA A 31 -6.66 6.90 6.97
N LEU A 32 -6.25 6.02 7.90
CA LEU A 32 -4.87 5.93 8.35
C LEU A 32 -3.93 5.47 7.22
N ALA A 33 -4.35 4.49 6.41
CA ALA A 33 -3.57 4.01 5.28
C ALA A 33 -3.39 5.10 4.20
N ASP A 34 -4.43 5.89 3.94
CA ASP A 34 -4.38 7.01 3.00
C ASP A 34 -3.45 8.14 3.46
N ASP A 35 -3.44 8.48 4.76
CA ASP A 35 -2.51 9.46 5.33
C ASP A 35 -1.06 8.96 5.27
N LEU A 36 -0.82 7.69 5.64
CA LEU A 36 0.49 7.05 5.51
C LEU A 36 0.99 7.07 4.06
N HIS A 37 0.11 6.76 3.11
CA HIS A 37 0.45 6.75 1.69
C HIS A 37 0.80 8.15 1.19
N THR A 38 -0.02 9.15 1.51
CA THR A 38 0.20 10.55 1.11
C THR A 38 1.54 11.07 1.62
N ARG A 39 1.85 10.83 2.91
CA ARG A 39 3.14 11.24 3.51
C ARG A 39 4.31 10.48 2.92
N ALA A 40 4.18 9.18 2.69
CA ALA A 40 5.22 8.38 2.07
C ALA A 40 5.56 8.90 0.67
N LEU A 41 4.56 9.26 -0.15
CA LEU A 41 4.80 9.85 -1.47
C LEU A 41 5.54 11.19 -1.37
N ALA A 42 5.14 12.06 -0.43
CA ALA A 42 5.82 13.33 -0.20
C ALA A 42 7.28 13.13 0.22
N LEU A 43 7.55 12.17 1.11
CA LEU A 43 8.91 11.84 1.55
C LEU A 43 9.79 11.30 0.43
N ARG A 44 9.24 10.45 -0.45
CA ARG A 44 9.98 9.95 -1.61
C ARG A 44 10.29 11.07 -2.60
N ALA A 45 9.32 11.96 -2.85
CA ALA A 45 9.52 13.09 -3.75
C ALA A 45 10.57 14.08 -3.22
N ALA A 46 10.68 14.23 -1.90
CA ALA A 46 11.68 15.07 -1.25
C ALA A 46 13.03 14.38 -1.04
N SER A 47 13.15 13.09 -1.34
CA SER A 47 14.35 12.30 -1.10
C SER A 47 15.29 12.31 -2.30
N GLU A 48 16.48 12.88 -2.12
CA GLU A 48 17.57 12.84 -3.11
C GLU A 48 18.08 11.40 -3.32
N ASP A 49 18.17 10.60 -2.25
CA ASP A 49 18.74 9.24 -2.30
C ASP A 49 17.78 8.17 -2.86
N GLY A 50 16.56 8.56 -3.27
CA GLY A 50 15.57 7.64 -3.81
C GLY A 50 15.07 6.58 -2.82
N LEU A 51 14.41 7.00 -1.74
CA LEU A 51 13.76 6.10 -0.77
C LEU A 51 12.88 5.04 -1.45
N SER A 52 12.87 3.80 -0.98
CA SER A 52 11.85 2.80 -1.34
C SER A 52 10.47 3.18 -0.77
N ILE A 53 9.37 2.65 -1.34
CA ILE A 53 8.03 2.96 -0.82
C ILE A 53 7.84 2.44 0.61
N ARG A 54 8.46 1.29 0.91
CA ARG A 54 8.46 0.70 2.26
C ARG A 54 9.14 1.62 3.25
N GLU A 55 10.35 2.11 2.95
CA GLU A 55 11.10 3.00 3.85
C GLU A 55 10.37 4.31 4.07
N ALA A 56 9.77 4.88 3.02
CA ALA A 56 8.99 6.10 3.15
C ALA A 56 7.73 5.91 4.01
N VAL A 57 7.08 4.75 3.95
CA VAL A 57 5.97 4.42 4.84
C VAL A 57 6.44 4.23 6.29
N GLU A 58 7.58 3.58 6.51
CA GLU A 58 8.16 3.45 7.86
C GLU A 58 8.46 4.83 8.48
N LEU A 59 9.05 5.74 7.70
CA LEU A 59 9.29 7.12 8.14
C LEU A 59 7.99 7.90 8.40
N ALA A 60 6.98 7.73 7.54
CA ALA A 60 5.67 8.34 7.74
C ALA A 60 4.99 7.84 9.03
N ALA A 61 5.12 6.54 9.34
CA ALA A 61 4.60 5.97 10.58
C ALA A 61 5.30 6.53 11.83
N VAL A 62 6.61 6.77 11.76
CA VAL A 62 7.37 7.46 12.82
C VAL A 62 6.89 8.90 12.99
N GLN A 63 6.68 9.65 11.90
CA GLN A 63 6.14 11.02 11.97
C GLN A 63 4.72 11.09 12.55
N LEU A 64 3.94 10.03 12.36
CA LEU A 64 2.61 9.88 12.94
C LEU A 64 2.63 9.39 14.40
N GLY A 65 3.80 9.05 14.94
CA GLY A 65 3.94 8.48 16.29
C GLY A 65 3.35 7.08 16.43
N LEU A 66 3.11 6.37 15.32
CA LEU A 66 2.62 4.99 15.31
C LEU A 66 3.72 3.99 15.63
N GLU A 67 4.95 4.32 15.24
CA GLU A 67 6.16 3.54 15.50
C GLU A 67 7.17 4.41 16.23
N PRO A 68 7.90 3.87 17.23
CA PRO A 68 9.03 4.58 17.79
C PRO A 68 10.11 4.75 16.71
N PRO A 69 10.84 5.90 16.67
CA PRO A 69 11.97 6.03 15.78
C PRO A 69 12.97 4.91 16.12
N ARG A 70 13.27 4.05 15.14
CA ARG A 70 14.35 3.07 15.30
C ARG A 70 15.67 3.85 15.32
N THR A 71 16.01 4.39 16.48
CA THR A 71 17.38 4.73 16.82
C THR A 71 18.16 3.43 16.65
N ALA A 72 19.05 3.38 15.65
CA ALA A 72 20.00 2.30 15.51
C ALA A 72 20.65 2.08 16.88
N ALA A 73 20.33 0.95 17.50
CA ALA A 73 20.94 0.56 18.75
C ALA A 73 22.40 0.20 18.44
N ALA A 74 23.30 0.95 19.07
CA ALA A 74 24.67 0.65 19.47
C ALA A 74 25.59 -0.08 18.48
#